data_AF-A0A9P1IR62-F1
#
_entry.id   AF-A0A9P1IR62-F1
#
_cell.length_a   1.000
_cell.length_b   1.000
_cell.length_c   1.000
_cell.angle_alpha   90.00
_cell.angle_beta   90.00
_cell.angle_gamma   90.00
#
_symmetry.space_group_name_H-M   'P 1'
#
loop_
_entity.id
_entity.type
_entity.pdbx_description
1 polymer ?
#
loop_
_entity_poly.entity_id
_entity_poly.type
_entity_poly.pdbx_seq_one_letter_code
_entity_poly.pdbx_strand_id
1 'polypeptide(L)'
;MATKMLKNVVKNVIVAERGNAWRASLGKISRTQYLHRYQVTLVRPDGSTILVPAAEPRQIFQSAIDLKQLSEDDRRQRLAARKPKAKAIKQEVIDDNFDESQYMQFWSK
;
A
#
# COMPACT_ATOMS: atom_id res chain seq x y z
N MET A 1 -38.28 -25.13 52.28
CA MET A 1 -37.32 -24.15 52.85
C MET A 1 -36.79 -23.32 51.67
N ALA A 2 -37.23 -22.08 51.55
CA ALA A 2 -37.06 -21.26 50.33
C ALA A 2 -35.62 -20.77 50.11
N THR A 3 -35.22 -20.80 48.84
CA THR A 3 -33.95 -20.34 48.26
C THR A 3 -33.68 -18.85 48.48
N LYS A 4 -32.44 -18.47 48.81
CA LYS A 4 -31.98 -17.07 48.74
C LYS A 4 -30.79 -16.95 47.78
N MET A 5 -31.09 -16.79 46.49
CA MET A 5 -30.13 -16.35 45.48
C MET A 5 -29.76 -14.88 45.78
N LEU A 6 -28.51 -14.63 46.17
CA LEU A 6 -27.96 -13.29 46.27
C LEU A 6 -27.80 -12.72 44.86
N LYS A 7 -28.72 -11.84 44.46
CA LYS A 7 -28.59 -11.04 43.24
C LYS A 7 -27.48 -10.02 43.49
N ASN A 8 -26.29 -10.29 42.94
CA ASN A 8 -25.24 -9.27 42.84
C ASN A 8 -25.78 -8.14 41.96
N VAL A 9 -26.20 -7.05 42.59
CA VAL A 9 -26.55 -5.80 41.92
C VAL A 9 -25.24 -5.16 41.50
N VAL A 10 -24.81 -5.47 40.28
CA VAL A 10 -23.74 -4.71 39.62
C VAL A 10 -24.29 -3.31 39.41
N LYS A 11 -23.82 -2.35 40.22
CA LYS A 11 -24.10 -0.94 39.99
C LYS A 11 -23.52 -0.61 38.63
N ASN A 12 -24.36 -0.30 37.65
CA ASN A 12 -23.93 0.28 36.38
C ASN A 12 -23.35 1.67 36.66
N VAL A 13 -22.04 1.72 36.93
CA VAL A 13 -21.29 2.95 36.94
C VAL A 13 -21.22 3.39 35.48
N ILE A 14 -22.04 4.37 35.12
CA ILE A 14 -21.94 5.04 33.83
C ILE A 14 -20.67 5.91 33.91
N VAL A 15 -19.53 5.29 33.69
CA VAL A 15 -18.27 6.02 33.49
C VAL A 15 -18.39 6.66 32.12
N ALA A 16 -18.24 7.99 32.05
CA ALA A 16 -18.06 8.69 30.78
C ALA A 16 -16.78 8.15 30.12
N GLU A 17 -16.93 7.14 29.27
CA GLU A 17 -15.82 6.45 28.64
C GLU A 17 -15.34 7.31 27.48
N ARG A 18 -14.21 8.00 27.69
CA ARG A 18 -13.48 8.62 26.59
C ARG A 18 -12.92 7.51 25.73
N GLY A 19 -13.38 7.41 24.48
CA GLY A 19 -12.90 6.43 23.50
C GLY A 19 -11.41 6.67 23.21
N ASN A 20 -10.54 5.95 23.91
CA ASN A 20 -9.10 5.97 23.69
C ASN A 20 -8.67 4.66 23.02
N ALA A 21 -7.99 4.76 21.87
CA ALA A 21 -7.45 3.62 21.14
C ALA A 21 -6.43 2.79 21.94
N TRP A 22 -5.89 3.34 23.03
CA TRP A 22 -4.84 2.72 23.85
C TRP A 22 -5.39 1.87 24.99
N ARG A 23 -6.71 1.85 25.21
CA ARG A 23 -7.33 1.17 26.35
C ARG A 23 -7.06 -0.34 26.38
N ALA A 24 -6.88 -0.96 25.22
CA ALA A 24 -6.61 -2.40 25.07
C ALA A 24 -5.43 -2.70 24.15
N SER A 25 -4.53 -1.74 23.92
CA SER A 25 -3.38 -1.93 23.02
C SER A 25 -2.28 -2.80 23.62
N LEU A 26 -2.19 -2.85 24.95
CA LEU A 26 -1.22 -3.68 25.68
C LEU A 26 -1.86 -5.03 26.02
N GLY A 27 -1.35 -6.09 25.42
CA GLY A 27 -1.83 -7.45 25.64
C GLY A 27 -0.81 -8.52 25.25
N LYS A 28 -1.05 -9.74 25.71
CA LYS A 28 -0.25 -10.92 25.36
C LYS A 28 -1.15 -12.05 24.86
N ILE A 29 -0.55 -13.04 24.20
CA ILE A 29 -1.24 -14.27 23.80
C ILE A 29 -1.68 -15.02 25.07
N SER A 30 -2.97 -15.37 25.16
CA SER A 30 -3.56 -16.02 26.33
C SER A 30 -3.38 -17.53 26.38
N ARG A 31 -2.94 -18.14 25.26
CA ARG A 31 -2.68 -19.58 25.17
C ARG A 31 -1.43 -19.96 25.97
N THR A 32 -1.44 -21.16 26.57
CA THR A 32 -0.31 -21.69 27.35
C THR A 32 0.85 -22.12 26.47
N GLN A 33 0.56 -22.77 25.34
CA GLN A 33 1.54 -23.18 24.33
C GLN A 33 1.31 -22.36 23.06
N TYR A 34 2.31 -21.60 22.63
CA TYR A 34 2.27 -20.82 21.39
C TYR A 34 3.68 -20.63 20.83
N LEU A 35 3.78 -20.50 19.51
CA LEU A 35 5.04 -20.14 18.85
C LEU A 35 5.33 -18.66 19.05
N HIS A 36 6.61 -18.33 19.18
CA HIS A 36 7.06 -16.94 19.24
C HIS A 36 6.58 -16.15 18.02
N ARG A 37 6.16 -14.90 18.25
CA ARG A 37 5.72 -13.98 17.20
C ARG A 37 6.44 -12.65 17.31
N TYR A 38 6.87 -12.14 16.18
CA TYR A 38 7.56 -10.86 16.05
C TYR A 38 6.57 -9.76 15.73
N GLN A 39 6.77 -8.57 16.30
CA GLN A 39 5.97 -7.40 15.95
C GLN A 39 6.42 -6.86 14.59
N VAL A 40 5.49 -6.78 13.64
CA VAL A 40 5.76 -6.34 12.27
C VAL A 40 4.85 -5.18 11.91
N THR A 41 5.38 -4.20 11.18
CA THR A 41 4.60 -3.09 10.64
C THR A 41 3.92 -3.53 9.33
N LEU A 42 2.60 -3.68 9.36
CA LEU A 42 1.78 -3.98 8.19
C LEU A 42 1.34 -2.67 7.53
N VAL A 43 1.79 -2.46 6.28
CA VAL A 43 1.40 -1.35 5.42
C VAL A 43 0.25 -1.81 4.53
N ARG A 44 -0.91 -1.20 4.72
CA ARG A 44 -2.12 -1.44 3.91
C ARG A 44 -2.00 -0.80 2.52
N PRO A 45 -2.81 -1.22 1.53
CA PRO A 45 -2.84 -0.59 0.20
C PRO A 45 -3.12 0.91 0.24
N ASP A 46 -3.89 1.37 1.24
CA ASP A 46 -4.23 2.77 1.46
C ASP A 46 -3.09 3.58 2.10
N GLY A 47 -1.93 2.96 2.35
CA GLY A 47 -0.77 3.57 3.00
C GLY A 47 -0.84 3.62 4.53
N SER A 48 -1.97 3.26 5.13
CA SER A 48 -2.12 3.21 6.58
C SER A 48 -1.34 2.04 7.20
N THR A 49 -0.80 2.24 8.39
CA THR A 49 0.06 1.27 9.08
C THR A 49 -0.59 0.72 10.35
N ILE A 50 -0.39 -0.57 10.61
CA ILE A 50 -0.77 -1.22 11.87
C ILE A 50 0.33 -2.19 12.33
N LEU A 51 0.48 -2.34 13.65
CA LEU A 51 1.40 -3.31 14.23
C LEU A 51 0.70 -4.65 14.41
N VAL A 52 1.26 -5.71 13.84
CA VAL A 52 0.67 -7.06 13.88
C VAL A 52 1.75 -8.10 14.25
N PRO A 53 1.46 -9.04 15.15
CA PRO A 53 2.36 -10.14 15.46
C PRO A 53 2.39 -11.18 14.33
N ALA A 54 3.54 -11.36 13.68
CA ALA A 54 3.78 -12.33 12.61
C ALA A 54 4.70 -13.47 13.07
N ALA A 55 4.69 -14.58 12.32
CA ALA A 55 5.57 -15.73 12.60
C ALA A 55 7.03 -15.46 12.21
N GLU A 56 7.22 -14.69 11.13
CA GLU A 56 8.55 -14.40 10.59
C GLU A 56 9.08 -13.05 11.10
N PRO A 57 10.39 -12.94 11.39
CA PRO A 57 11.01 -11.71 11.83
C PRO A 57 11.23 -10.75 10.65
N ARG A 58 10.16 -10.07 10.21
CA ARG A 58 10.21 -9.04 9.17
C ARG A 58 10.02 -7.66 9.78
N GLN A 59 10.69 -6.64 9.26
CA GLN A 59 10.50 -5.27 9.76
C GLN A 59 9.19 -4.65 9.23
N ILE A 60 8.92 -4.84 7.94
CA ILE A 60 7.78 -4.26 7.24
C ILE A 60 7.15 -5.31 6.33
N PHE A 61 5.82 -5.37 6.32
CA PHE A 61 5.05 -6.16 5.37
C PHE A 61 4.12 -5.22 4.58
N GLN A 62 4.33 -5.12 3.27
CA GLN A 62 3.47 -4.33 2.40
C GLN A 62 2.43 -5.23 1.75
N SER A 63 1.16 -5.01 2.06
CA SER A 63 0.08 -5.73 1.39
C SER A 63 -0.14 -5.17 -0.01
N ALA A 64 -0.32 -6.06 -0.98
CA ALA A 64 -0.71 -5.69 -2.34
C ALA A 64 -2.17 -5.22 -2.39
N ILE A 65 -2.48 -4.43 -3.42
CA ILE A 65 -3.84 -3.98 -3.70
C ILE A 65 -4.59 -5.13 -4.40
N ASP A 66 -5.81 -5.43 -3.95
CA ASP A 66 -6.67 -6.40 -4.62
C ASP A 66 -7.17 -5.86 -5.97
N LEU A 67 -7.01 -6.65 -7.03
CA LEU A 67 -7.41 -6.29 -8.39
C LEU A 67 -8.91 -6.47 -8.63
N LYS A 68 -9.59 -7.28 -7.80
CA LYS A 68 -11.04 -7.53 -7.94
C LYS A 68 -11.89 -6.42 -7.35
N GLN A 69 -11.36 -5.72 -6.34
CA GLN A 69 -12.05 -4.60 -5.69
C GLN A 69 -11.93 -3.30 -6.49
N LEU A 70 -10.96 -3.21 -7.40
CA LEU A 70 -10.67 -2.00 -8.15
C LEU A 70 -11.70 -1.76 -9.27
N SER A 71 -11.94 -0.49 -9.60
CA SER A 71 -12.71 -0.12 -10.79
C SER A 71 -12.00 -0.60 -12.07
N GLU A 72 -12.76 -0.83 -13.14
CA GLU A 72 -12.18 -1.24 -14.43
C GLU A 72 -11.23 -0.17 -14.99
N ASP A 73 -11.54 1.11 -14.78
CA ASP A 73 -10.76 2.23 -15.27
C ASP A 73 -9.41 2.34 -14.55
N ASP A 74 -9.40 2.27 -13.22
CA ASP A 74 -8.16 2.28 -12.44
C ASP A 74 -7.28 1.08 -12.78
N ARG A 75 -7.91 -0.07 -13.07
CA ARG A 75 -7.21 -1.28 -13.48
C ARG A 75 -6.53 -1.08 -14.83
N ARG A 76 -7.22 -0.50 -15.81
CA ARG A 76 -6.67 -0.18 -17.14
C ARG A 76 -5.50 0.80 -17.03
N GLN A 77 -5.65 1.86 -16.23
CA GLN A 77 -4.58 2.85 -16.00
C GLN A 77 -3.32 2.20 -15.40
N ARG A 78 -3.48 1.32 -14.39
CA ARG A 78 -2.35 0.61 -13.78
C ARG A 78 -1.68 -0.35 -14.75
N LEU A 79 -2.44 -1.06 -15.58
CA LEU A 79 -1.89 -1.94 -16.61
C LEU A 79 -1.13 -1.14 -17.67
N ALA A 80 -1.61 0.05 -18.05
CA ALA A 80 -0.90 0.96 -18.94
C ALA A 80 0.40 1.48 -18.30
N ALA A 81 0.38 1.83 -17.01
CA ALA A 81 1.56 2.30 -16.28
C ALA A 81 2.65 1.21 -16.12
N ARG A 82 2.26 -0.08 -16.12
CA ARG A 82 3.20 -1.21 -16.14
C ARG A 82 3.87 -1.41 -17.50
N LYS A 83 3.29 -0.90 -18.59
CA LYS A 83 3.94 -0.98 -19.91
C LYS A 83 5.18 -0.09 -19.90
N PRO A 84 6.33 -0.58 -20.39
CA PRO A 84 7.53 0.23 -20.45
C PRO A 84 7.28 1.47 -21.30
N LYS A 85 7.69 2.64 -20.81
CA LYS A 85 7.65 3.87 -21.60
C LYS A 85 8.66 3.71 -22.74
N ALA A 86 8.18 3.67 -23.98
CA ALA A 86 9.06 3.69 -25.13
C ALA A 86 9.92 4.96 -25.06
N LYS A 87 11.25 4.79 -25.05
CA LYS A 87 12.15 5.92 -25.20
C LYS A 87 11.89 6.48 -26.60
N ALA A 88 11.30 7.66 -26.69
CA ALA A 88 11.21 8.38 -27.94
C ALA A 88 12.63 8.78 -28.33
N ILE A 89 13.29 7.91 -29.10
CA ILE A 89 14.51 8.29 -29.81
C ILE A 89 14.03 9.31 -30.82
N LYS A 90 14.26 10.59 -30.53
CA LYS A 90 14.17 11.63 -31.54
C LYS A 90 15.30 11.35 -32.51
N GLN A 91 15.05 10.50 -33.50
CA GLN A 91 15.85 10.50 -34.70
C GLN A 91 15.58 11.86 -35.33
N GLU A 92 16.54 12.77 -35.18
CA GLU A 92 16.60 13.92 -36.05
C GLU A 92 16.72 13.34 -37.46
N VAL A 93 15.63 13.46 -38.22
CA VAL A 93 15.64 13.12 -39.63
C VAL A 93 16.50 14.20 -40.27
N ILE A 94 17.78 13.90 -40.42
CA ILE A 94 18.68 14.72 -41.22
C ILE A 94 18.17 14.56 -42.65
N ASP A 95 17.64 15.65 -43.20
CA ASP A 95 17.19 15.71 -44.58
C ASP A 95 18.42 15.93 -45.48
N ASP A 96 19.04 14.82 -45.90
CA ASP A 96 20.19 14.82 -46.82
C ASP A 96 19.75 15.08 -48.28
N ASN A 97 18.80 15.98 -48.52
CA ASN A 97 18.42 16.44 -49.86
C ASN A 97 19.39 17.53 -50.37
N PHE A 98 20.68 17.24 -50.33
CA PHE A 98 21.73 18.13 -50.83
C PHE A 98 21.77 18.09 -52.36
N ASP A 99 21.49 19.23 -53.00
CA ASP A 99 21.52 19.39 -54.45
C ASP A 99 22.76 20.22 -54.87
N GLU A 100 23.74 19.51 -55.42
CA GLU A 100 25.02 20.08 -55.88
C GLU A 100 24.83 21.12 -57.00
N SER A 101 23.75 21.04 -57.76
CA SER A 101 23.49 21.92 -58.91
C SER A 101 23.30 23.38 -58.51
N GLN A 102 22.79 23.63 -57.30
CA GLN A 102 22.52 24.98 -56.76
C GLN A 102 23.80 25.73 -56.36
N TYR A 103 24.90 25.00 -56.14
CA TYR A 103 26.16 25.57 -55.64
C TYR A 103 27.24 25.73 -56.72
N MET A 104 27.01 25.17 -57.92
CA MET A 104 27.91 25.30 -59.08
C MET A 104 28.20 26.77 -59.47
N GLN A 105 27.27 27.70 -59.20
CA GLN A 105 27.44 29.13 -59.51
C GLN A 105 28.57 29.81 -58.72
N PHE A 106 28.93 29.26 -57.56
CA PHE A 106 29.99 29.81 -56.71
C PHE A 106 31.40 29.28 -57.06
N TRP A 107 31.51 28.36 -58.03
CA TRP A 107 32.78 27.72 -58.40
C TRP A 107 33.54 28.42 -59.53
N SER A 108 32.90 29.31 -60.29
CA SER A 108 33.59 30.13 -61.28
C SER A 108 34.02 31.47 -60.65
N LYS A 109 35.33 31.73 -60.62
CA LYS A 109 35.90 33.03 -60.28
C LYS A 109 36.24 33.81 -61.53
#